data_AF-A0A2I1HPF0-F1
#
_entry.id   AF-A0A2I1HPF0-F1
#
_cell.length_a   1.000
_cell.length_b   1.000
_cell.length_c   1.000
_cell.angle_alpha   90.00
_cell.angle_beta   90.00
_cell.angle_gamma   90.00
#
_symmetry.space_group_name_H-M   'P 1'
#
loop_
_entity.id
_entity.type
_entity.pdbx_description
1 polymer ?
#
loop_
_entity_poly.entity_id
_entity_poly.type
_entity_poly.pdbx_seq_one_letter_code
_entity_poly.pdbx_strand_id
1 'polypeptide(L)' 'MIWGCIGAFGVGRYCKINGRMDGDLYREILDEEFLETLSEYNLSVDDVISNRIMIRQISGLMTMMLKFWIGQPNHQI' A
#
# COMPACT_ATOMS: atom_id res chain seq x y z
N MET A 1 13.75 -2.71 0.65
CA MET A 1 12.41 -3.35 0.65
C MET A 1 11.38 -2.27 0.40
N ILE A 2 10.17 -2.61 -0.06
CA ILE A 2 9.12 -1.61 -0.27
C ILE A 2 7.92 -2.01 0.58
N TRP A 3 7.29 -1.04 1.21
CA TRP A 3 5.96 -1.21 1.80
C TRP A 3 4.99 -0.35 1.02
N GLY A 4 3.77 -0.86 0.83
CA GLY A 4 2.71 -0.07 0.22
C GLY A 4 1.35 -0.67 0.51
N CYS A 5 0.32 0.15 0.32
CA CYS A 5 -1.06 -0.28 0.41
C CYS A 5 -1.72 -0.27 -0.97
N ILE A 6 -2.57 -1.26 -1.23
CA ILE A 6 -3.30 -1.40 -2.50
C ILE A 6 -4.73 -1.73 -2.16
N GLY A 7 -5.67 -0.94 -2.69
CA GLY A 7 -7.10 -1.19 -2.53
C GLY A 7 -7.80 -1.35 -3.87
N ALA A 8 -9.12 -1.50 -3.80
CA ALA A 8 -9.97 -1.52 -5.00
C ALA A 8 -9.93 -0.21 -5.80
N PHE A 9 -9.47 0.88 -5.19
CA PHE A 9 -9.23 2.19 -5.78
C PHE A 9 -7.85 2.34 -6.43
N GLY A 10 -7.03 1.28 -6.42
CA GLY A 10 -5.68 1.28 -6.97
C GLY A 10 -4.58 1.28 -5.91
N VAL A 11 -3.40 1.75 -6.32
CA VAL A 11 -2.21 1.79 -5.46
C VAL A 11 -2.30 3.03 -4.57
N GLY A 12 -2.33 2.82 -3.25
CA GLY A 12 -2.19 3.90 -2.27
C GLY A 12 -0.73 4.29 -2.09
N ARG A 13 -0.41 4.95 -0.97
CA ARG A 13 0.98 5.36 -0.72
C ARG A 13 1.90 4.17 -0.49
N TYR A 14 3.16 4.38 -0.83
CA TYR A 14 4.22 3.40 -0.68
C TYR A 14 5.53 4.09 -0.27
N CYS A 15 6.31 3.40 0.56
CA CYS A 15 7.59 3.89 1.03
C CYS A 15 8.70 2.84 0.85
N LYS A 16 9.93 3.33 0.71
CA LYS A 16 11.11 2.48 0.64
C LYS A 16 11.62 2.21 2.05
N ILE A 17 11.65 0.95 2.42
CA ILE A 17 12.25 0.51 3.68
C ILE A 17 13.75 0.23 3.45
N ASN A 18 14.57 0.96 4.20
CA ASN A 18 16.02 0.77 4.26
C ASN A 18 16.36 -0.17 5.42
N GLY A 19 16.95 -1.33 5.12
CA GLY A 19 17.25 -2.34 6.14
C GLY A 19 16.09 -3.27 6.46
N ARG A 20 16.04 -3.77 7.70
CA ARG A 20 15.01 -4.69 8.20
C ARG A 20 13.87 -3.87 8.82
N MET A 21 12.64 -4.22 8.48
CA MET A 21 11.46 -3.64 9.13
C MET A 21 11.31 -4.24 10.52
N ASP A 22 11.31 -3.39 11.54
CA ASP A 22 10.93 -3.74 12.91
C ASP A 22 9.51 -3.22 13.22
N GLY A 23 9.04 -3.49 14.44
CA GLY A 23 7.70 -3.11 14.86
C GLY A 23 7.51 -1.61 15.03
N ASP A 24 8.58 -0.86 15.30
CA ASP A 24 8.52 0.58 15.53
C ASP A 24 8.42 1.30 14.18
N LEU A 25 9.29 0.94 13.24
CA LEU A 25 9.25 1.42 11.86
C LEU A 25 7.93 1.04 11.17
N TYR A 26 7.39 -0.15 11.46
CA TYR A 26 6.09 -0.54 10.89
C TYR A 26 4.96 0.36 11.41
N ARG A 27 4.97 0.75 12.68
CA ARG A 27 3.97 1.66 13.24
C ARG A 27 4.09 3.07 12.65
N GLU A 28 5.31 3.56 12.49
CA GLU A 28 5.59 4.84 11.83
C GLU A 28 5.05 4.86 10.39
N ILE A 29 5.31 3.81 9.61
CA ILE A 29 4.78 3.67 8.24
C ILE A 29 3.25 3.62 8.23
N LEU A 30 2.61 2.98 9.21
CA LEU A 30 1.15 2.98 9.30
C LEU A 30 0.61 4.40 9.60
N ASP A 31 1.27 5.15 10.47
CA ASP A 31 0.81 6.49 10.83
C ASP A 31 0.99 7.49 9.66
N GLU A 32 2.14 7.44 8.99
CA GLU A 32 2.50 8.40 7.94
C GLU A 32 1.95 8.05 6.56
N GLU A 33 1.99 6.77 6.16
CA GLU A 33 1.64 6.37 4.79
C GLU A 33 0.23 5.77 4.72
N PHE A 34 -0.13 4.93 5.68
CA PHE A 34 -1.42 4.22 5.66
C PHE A 34 -2.59 5.14 6.02
N LEU A 35 -2.51 5.88 7.13
CA LEU A 35 -3.58 6.78 7.53
C LEU A 35 -3.77 7.95 6.56
N GLU A 36 -2.68 8.46 5.98
CA GLU A 36 -2.79 9.47 4.92
C GLU A 36 -3.46 8.91 3.66
N THR A 37 -3.17 7.66 3.27
CA THR A 37 -3.91 7.00 2.18
C THR A 37 -5.40 6.90 2.52
N LEU A 38 -5.76 6.50 3.75
CA LEU A 38 -7.17 6.46 4.16
C LEU A 38 -7.83 7.83 4.02
N SER A 39 -7.15 8.89 4.46
CA SER A 39 -7.65 10.26 4.32
C SER A 39 -7.81 10.69 2.85
N GLU A 40 -6.84 10.37 1.99
CA GLU A 40 -6.87 10.73 0.56
C GLU A 40 -8.05 10.08 -0.18
N TYR A 41 -8.33 8.82 0.14
CA TYR A 41 -9.44 8.09 -0.48
C TYR A 41 -10.75 8.19 0.32
N ASN A 42 -10.79 9.00 1.38
CA ASN A 42 -11.92 9.16 2.29
C ASN A 42 -12.46 7.83 2.84
N LEU A 43 -11.53 6.95 3.21
CA LEU A 43 -11.78 5.62 3.73
C LEU A 43 -11.68 5.61 5.26
N SER A 44 -12.50 4.76 5.85
CA SER A 44 -12.51 4.53 7.30
C SER A 44 -11.72 3.27 7.66
N VAL A 45 -11.43 3.11 8.95
CA VAL A 45 -10.84 1.86 9.46
C VAL A 45 -11.75 0.65 9.17
N ASP A 46 -13.07 0.85 9.13
CA ASP A 46 -14.02 -0.20 8.77
C ASP A 46 -13.84 -0.69 7.32
N ASP A 47 -13.38 0.17 6.41
CA ASP A 47 -13.07 -0.22 5.02
C ASP A 47 -11.83 -1.12 4.95
N VAL A 48 -10.88 -0.93 5.87
CA VAL A 48 -9.71 -1.79 6.04
C VAL A 48 -10.13 -3.18 6.51
N ILE A 49 -10.97 -3.23 7.55
CA ILE A 49 -11.48 -4.48 8.13
C ILE A 49 -12.37 -5.22 7.12
N SER A 50 -13.12 -4.47 6.31
CA SER A 50 -13.98 -5.00 5.24
C SER A 50 -13.22 -5.49 4.00
N ASN A 51 -11.89 -5.65 4.08
CA ASN A 51 -11.00 -6.11 3.00
C ASN A 51 -11.02 -5.24 1.74
N ARG A 52 -11.39 -3.95 1.82
CA ARG A 52 -11.28 -3.04 0.67
C ARG A 52 -9.84 -2.55 0.45
N ILE A 53 -8.98 -2.71 1.44
CA ILE A 53 -7.57 -2.31 1.42
C ILE A 53 -6.69 -3.47 1.85
N MET A 54 -5.73 -3.83 1.00
CA MET A 54 -4.66 -4.77 1.32
C MET A 54 -3.37 -4.01 1.65
N ILE A 55 -2.92 -4.10 2.90
CA ILE A 55 -1.59 -3.65 3.31
C ILE A 55 -0.58 -4.74 2.97
N ARG A 56 0.47 -4.41 2.21
CA ARG A 56 1.46 -5.41 1.77
C ARG A 56 2.90 -4.91 1.91
N GLN A 57 3.72 -5.73 2.55
CA GLN A 57 5.17 -5.66 2.40
C GLN A 57 5.55 -6.26 1.05
N ILE A 58 6.09 -5.44 0.16
CA ILE A 58 6.45 -5.83 -1.19
C ILE A 58 7.93 -6.26 -1.20
N SER A 59 8.15 -7.58 -1.32
CA SER A 59 9.44 -8.16 -1.68
C SER A 59 9.64 -8.12 -3.21
N GLY A 60 10.87 -8.36 -3.70
CA GLY A 60 11.24 -8.13 -5.10
C GLY A 60 10.35 -8.84 -6.15
N LEU A 61 9.78 -9.99 -5.83
CA LEU A 61 8.83 -10.72 -6.70
C LEU A 61 7.49 -9.97 -6.88
N MET A 62 7.04 -9.25 -5.85
CA MET A 62 5.76 -8.55 -5.88
C MET A 62 5.89 -7.15 -6.52
N THR A 63 7.08 -6.54 -6.49
CA THR A 63 7.38 -5.34 -7.31
C THR A 63 7.29 -5.64 -8.80
N MET A 64 7.69 -6.84 -9.24
CA MET A 64 7.55 -7.27 -10.63
C MET A 64 6.08 -7.41 -11.03
N MET A 65 5.24 -7.99 -10.16
CA MET A 65 3.79 -8.07 -10.37
C MET A 65 3.12 -6.68 -10.34
N LEU A 66 3.57 -5.76 -9.47
CA LEU A 66 3.07 -4.39 -9.43
C LEU A 66 3.38 -3.63 -10.73
N LYS A 67 4.61 -3.77 -11.25
CA LYS A 67 4.97 -3.23 -12.57
C LYS A 67 4.14 -3.84 -13.70
N PHE A 68 3.82 -5.13 -13.61
CA PHE A 68 2.96 -5.80 -14.58
C PHE A 68 1.50 -5.34 -14.50
N TRP A 69 1.01 -5.02 -13.29
CA TRP A 69 -0.34 -4.52 -13.05
C TRP A 69 -0.49 -3.04 -13.45
N ILE A 70 0.46 -2.18 -13.07
CA ILE A 70 0.53 -0.77 -13.51
C ILE A 70 0.78 -0.67 -15.02
N GLY A 71 1.49 -1.64 -15.60
CA GLY A 71 1.76 -1.73 -17.04
C GLY A 71 0.61 -2.29 -17.89
N GLN A 72 -0.56 -2.60 -17.32
CA GLN A 72 -1.73 -2.97 -18.11
C GLN A 72 -2.42 -1.71 -18.66
N PRO A 73 -2.67 -1.60 -19.98
CA PRO A 73 -3.19 -0.40 -20.62
C PRO A 73 -4.67 -0.07 -20.31
N ASN A 74 -5.33 -0.78 -19.39
CA ASN A 74 -6.77 -0.67 -19.14
C ASN A 74 -7.10 -0.11 -17.74
N HIS A 75 -6.55 1.05 -17.37
CA HIS A 75 -7.13 1.87 -16.31
C HIS A 75 -7.65 3.17 -16.91
N GLN A 76 -8.89 3.11 -17.41
CA GLN A 76 -9.78 4.25 -17.40
C GLN A 76 -10.68 4.11 -16.19
N ILE A 77 -10.45 4.92 -15.15
CA ILE A 77 -11.48 5.58 -14.35
C ILE A 77 -10.91 6.93 -13.93
#